data_AF-A0A1Q7QBR8-F1
#
_entry.id   AF-A0A1Q7QBR8-F1
#
_cell.length_a   1.000
_cell.length_b   1.000
_cell.length_c   1.000
_cell.angle_alpha   90.00
_cell.angle_beta   90.00
_cell.angle_gamma   90.00
#
_symmetry.space_group_name_H-M   'P 1'
#
loop_
_entity.id
_entity.type
_entity.pdbx_description
1 polymer ?
#
loop_
_entity_poly.entity_id
_entity_poly.type
_entity_poly.pdbx_seq_one_letter_code
_entity_poly.pdbx_strand_id
1 'polypeptide(L)'
;MTLESPAEAVETVKLLSRASELYHVTTFVGYRENQRGQTKRVTITVWDAGPLKPDIRYRVLARDEDGHEALGRPHDRLDAALAVVQWSDLDK
;
A
#
# COMPACT_ATOMS: atom_id res chain seq x y z
N MET A 1 -20.96 13.42 -13.80
CA MET A 1 -20.38 13.00 -12.52
C MET A 1 -18.92 12.66 -12.79
N THR A 2 -18.06 13.68 -12.82
CA THR A 2 -16.61 13.46 -12.82
C THR A 2 -16.26 12.86 -11.47
N LEU A 3 -15.54 11.74 -11.46
CA LEU A 3 -15.04 11.21 -10.20
C LEU A 3 -14.12 12.26 -9.59
N GLU A 4 -14.60 12.79 -8.47
CA GLU A 4 -13.87 13.54 -7.47
C GLU A 4 -12.57 12.77 -7.09
N SER A 5 -11.60 13.44 -6.49
CA SER A 5 -10.27 12.88 -6.17
C SER A 5 -10.34 11.46 -5.56
N PRO A 6 -9.26 10.63 -5.64
CA PRO A 6 -9.29 9.27 -5.10
C PRO A 6 -9.78 9.17 -3.64
N ALA A 7 -9.56 10.21 -2.83
CA ALA A 7 -10.08 10.32 -1.48
C ALA A 7 -11.62 10.47 -1.45
N GLU A 8 -12.18 11.36 -2.25
CA GLU A 8 -13.63 11.58 -2.36
C GLU A 8 -14.34 10.34 -2.93
N ALA A 9 -13.69 9.63 -3.86
CA ALA A 9 -14.18 8.36 -4.39
C ALA A 9 -14.29 7.28 -3.29
N VAL A 10 -13.25 7.10 -2.47
CA VAL A 10 -13.27 6.13 -1.36
C VAL A 10 -14.41 6.40 -0.38
N GLU A 11 -14.61 7.66 -0.02
CA GLU A 11 -15.65 8.02 0.95
C GLU A 11 -17.05 7.84 0.37
N THR A 12 -17.26 8.25 -0.88
CA THR A 12 -18.52 8.03 -1.59
C THR A 12 -18.87 6.55 -1.67
N VAL A 13 -17.90 5.71 -2.04
CA VAL A 13 -18.12 4.26 -2.15
C VAL A 13 -18.43 3.65 -0.78
N LYS A 14 -17.70 4.01 0.29
CA LYS A 14 -17.99 3.52 1.64
C LYS A 14 -19.41 3.87 2.08
N LEU A 15 -19.79 5.14 1.91
CA LEU A 15 -21.09 5.64 2.35
C LEU A 15 -22.24 4.92 1.63
N LEU A 16 -22.11 4.71 0.32
CA LEU A 16 -23.19 4.15 -0.49
C LEU A 16 -23.23 2.62 -0.49
N SER A 17 -22.08 1.94 -0.38
CA SER A 17 -22.00 0.47 -0.45
C SER A 17 -22.16 -0.24 0.90
N ARG A 18 -22.01 0.48 2.02
CA ARG A 18 -21.87 -0.11 3.36
C ARG A 18 -20.70 -1.09 3.50
N ALA A 19 -19.71 -1.03 2.61
CA ALA A 19 -18.53 -1.86 2.69
C ALA A 19 -17.67 -1.49 3.92
N SER A 20 -17.23 -2.50 4.66
CA SER A 20 -16.18 -2.37 5.67
C SER A 20 -14.81 -2.56 5.02
N GLU A 21 -13.76 -1.99 5.63
CA GLU A 21 -12.36 -2.18 5.21
C GLU A 21 -12.11 -1.85 3.73
N LEU A 22 -12.63 -0.71 3.27
CA LEU A 22 -12.47 -0.25 1.90
C LEU A 22 -11.30 0.73 1.76
N TYR A 23 -10.50 0.52 0.73
CA TYR A 23 -9.29 1.29 0.43
C TYR A 23 -9.25 1.65 -1.05
N HIS A 24 -8.67 2.82 -1.38
CA HIS A 24 -8.16 3.07 -2.72
C HIS A 24 -6.85 2.32 -2.88
N VAL A 25 -6.79 1.41 -3.85
CA VAL A 25 -5.61 0.56 -4.07
C VAL A 25 -4.83 1.08 -5.25
N THR A 26 -3.55 1.37 -5.03
CA THR A 26 -2.62 1.73 -6.11
C THR A 26 -1.46 0.75 -6.11
N THR A 27 -1.17 0.19 -7.28
CA THR A 27 -0.10 -0.79 -7.46
C THR A 27 0.99 -0.19 -8.33
N PHE A 28 2.23 -0.30 -7.85
CA PHE A 28 3.44 0.09 -8.55
C PHE A 28 4.28 -1.15 -8.82
N VAL A 29 4.98 -1.16 -9.95
CA VAL A 29 5.92 -2.24 -10.28
C VAL A 29 7.27 -1.61 -10.56
N GLY A 30 8.32 -2.19 -10.00
CA GLY A 30 9.68 -1.70 -10.18
C GLY A 30 10.71 -2.75 -9.82
N TYR A 31 11.94 -2.29 -9.63
CA TYR A 31 13.07 -3.12 -9.23
C TYR A 31 13.67 -2.54 -7.96
N ARG A 32 14.05 -3.42 -7.03
CA ARG A 32 14.69 -3.06 -5.76
C ARG A 32 16.00 -3.84 -5.65
N GLU A 33 17.06 -3.15 -5.26
CA GLU A 33 18.33 -3.77 -4.87
C GLU A 33 18.32 -4.01 -3.35
N ASN A 34 18.71 -5.21 -2.92
CA ASN A 34 18.87 -5.53 -1.49
C ASN A 34 20.29 -5.17 -1.00
N GLN A 35 20.54 -5.33 0.31
CA GLN A 35 21.84 -5.01 0.92
C GLN A 35 23.01 -5.86 0.39
N ARG A 36 22.74 -6.94 -0.35
CA ARG A 36 23.74 -7.81 -0.99
C ARG A 36 24.01 -7.43 -2.45
N GLY A 37 23.42 -6.34 -2.95
CA GLY A 37 23.52 -5.92 -4.35
C GLY A 37 22.66 -6.75 -5.31
N GLN A 38 21.75 -7.59 -4.80
CA GLN A 38 20.86 -8.39 -5.66
C GLN A 38 19.63 -7.57 -6.01
N THR A 39 19.36 -7.45 -7.31
CA THR A 39 18.16 -6.78 -7.82
C THR A 39 17.03 -7.78 -8.01
N LYS A 40 15.85 -7.48 -7.45
CA LYS A 40 14.61 -8.24 -7.65
C LYS A 40 13.52 -7.31 -8.19
N ARG A 41 12.67 -7.83 -9.07
CA ARG A 41 11.42 -7.14 -9.45
C ARG A 41 10.47 -7.20 -8.26
N VAL A 42 9.83 -6.08 -7.94
CA VAL A 42 8.86 -5.98 -6.85
C VAL A 42 7.59 -5.29 -7.32
N THR A 43 6.46 -5.77 -6.82
CA THR A 43 5.15 -5.14 -6.91
C THR A 43 4.82 -4.54 -5.55
N ILE A 44 4.60 -3.23 -5.50
CA ILE A 44 4.26 -2.49 -4.28
C ILE A 44 2.79 -2.09 -4.37
N THR A 45 1.99 -2.62 -3.46
CA THR A 45 0.57 -2.31 -3.32
C THR A 45 0.38 -1.36 -2.15
N VAL A 46 -0.22 -0.20 -2.42
CA VAL A 46 -0.59 0.80 -1.41
C VAL A 46 -2.10 0.76 -1.25
N TRP A 47 -2.56 0.55 -0.02
CA TRP A 47 -3.95 0.74 0.39
C TRP A 47 -4.08 2.09 1.09
N ASP A 48 -4.85 3.02 0.52
CA ASP A 48 -5.22 4.30 1.12
C ASP A 48 -6.67 4.23 1.64
N ALA A 49 -6.82 4.25 2.97
CA ALA A 49 -8.10 4.22 3.66
C ALA A 49 -8.84 5.57 3.62
N GLY A 50 -8.26 6.60 3.02
CA GLY A 50 -8.84 7.94 2.97
C GLY A 50 -8.54 8.79 4.22
N PRO A 51 -8.79 10.10 4.14
CA PRO A 51 -8.44 11.05 5.20
C PRO A 51 -9.26 10.88 6.49
N LEU A 52 -10.41 10.19 6.45
CA LEU A 52 -11.24 9.93 7.64
C LEU A 52 -10.70 8.81 8.55
N LYS A 53 -9.62 8.13 8.13
CA LYS A 53 -8.90 7.14 8.93
C LYS A 53 -7.44 7.57 9.08
N PRO A 54 -7.16 8.75 9.67
CA PRO A 54 -5.83 9.35 9.65
C PRO A 54 -4.79 8.41 10.28
N ASP A 55 -5.05 7.78 11.43
CA ASP A 55 -4.05 6.98 12.14
C ASP A 55 -3.60 5.69 11.42
N ILE A 56 -4.41 5.19 10.48
CA ILE A 56 -4.19 3.92 9.77
C ILE A 56 -4.35 4.08 8.26
N ARG A 57 -4.14 5.30 7.75
CA ARG A 57 -4.51 5.68 6.39
C ARG A 57 -3.82 4.83 5.35
N TYR A 58 -2.52 4.66 5.46
CA TYR A 58 -1.71 3.95 4.47
C TYR A 58 -1.27 2.60 5.02
N ARG A 59 -1.46 1.56 4.21
CA ARG A 59 -0.83 0.25 4.42
C ARG A 59 -0.14 -0.16 3.13
N VAL A 60 1.02 -0.80 3.26
CA VAL A 60 1.84 -1.19 2.11
C VAL A 60 2.19 -2.67 2.18
N LEU A 61 2.03 -3.36 1.05
CA LEU A 61 2.52 -4.71 0.81
C LEU A 61 3.49 -4.65 -0.36
N ALA A 62 4.66 -5.26 -0.21
CA ALA A 62 5.56 -5.54 -1.31
C ALA A 62 5.58 -7.04 -1.59
N ARG A 63 5.53 -7.43 -2.86
CA ARG A 63 5.61 -8.83 -3.30
C ARG A 63 6.64 -8.98 -4.43
N ASP A 64 7.45 -10.03 -4.40
CA ASP A 64 8.36 -10.36 -5.52
C ASP A 64 7.69 -11.29 -6.55
N GLU A 65 8.44 -11.70 -7.59
CA GLU A 65 7.93 -12.61 -8.63
C GLU A 65 7.74 -14.05 -8.15
N ASP A 66 8.43 -14.43 -7.08
CA ASP A 66 8.37 -15.77 -6.46
C ASP A 66 7.20 -15.88 -5.46
N GLY A 67 6.51 -14.77 -5.18
CA GLY A 67 5.36 -14.71 -4.29
C GLY A 67 5.71 -14.46 -2.83
N HIS A 68 6.98 -14.15 -2.50
CA HIS A 68 7.34 -13.69 -1.16
C HIS A 68 6.72 -12.33 -0.88
N GLU A 69 6.40 -12.08 0.37
CA GLU A 69 5.70 -10.87 0.80
C GLU A 69 6.41 -10.18 1.95
N ALA A 70 6.47 -8.86 1.88
CA ALA A 70 6.82 -7.99 3.00
C ALA A 70 5.69 -7.00 3.26
N LEU A 71 5.11 -7.08 4.45
CA LEU A 71 4.00 -6.23 4.87
C LEU A 71 4.50 -5.15 5.84
N GLY A 72 4.09 -3.91 5.60
CA GLY A 72 4.27 -2.79 6.54
C GLY A 72 3.14 -2.68 7.54
N ARG A 73 3.42 -2.03 8.68
CA ARG A 73 2.36 -1.59 9.61
C ARG A 73 1.62 -0.39 9.01
N PRO A 74 0.29 -0.26 9.24
CA PRO A 74 -0.44 0.93 8.84
C PRO A 74 0.13 2.20 9.47
N HIS A 75 0.04 3.32 8.75
CA HIS A 75 0.52 4.62 9.22
C HIS A 75 -0.30 5.78 8.61
N ASP A 76 -0.27 6.94 9.26
CA ASP A 76 -0.90 8.17 8.77
C ASP A 76 -0.24 8.80 7.53
N ARG A 77 0.99 8.38 7.22
CA ARG A 77 1.80 8.88 6.10
C ARG A 77 2.37 7.74 5.29
N LEU A 78 2.39 7.91 3.97
CA LEU A 78 2.85 6.88 3.03
C LEU A 78 4.34 6.56 3.19
N ASP A 79 5.18 7.58 3.39
CA ASP A 79 6.62 7.41 3.58
C ASP A 79 6.94 6.61 4.85
N ALA A 80 6.23 6.90 5.94
CA ALA A 80 6.37 6.16 7.18
C ALA A 80 5.86 4.72 7.06
N ALA A 81 4.72 4.48 6.37
CA ALA A 81 4.22 3.14 6.09
C ALA A 81 5.21 2.31 5.26
N LEU A 82 5.89 2.92 4.28
CA LEU A 82 6.94 2.29 3.48
C LEU A 82 8.21 1.99 4.31
N ALA A 83 8.60 2.88 5.20
CA ALA A 83 9.80 2.73 6.03
C ALA A 83 9.73 1.52 6.97
N VAL A 84 8.52 1.13 7.39
CA VAL A 84 8.29 0.01 8.33
C VAL A 84 7.95 -1.31 7.64
N VAL A 85 7.97 -1.38 6.31
CA VAL A 85 7.85 -2.63 5.55
C VAL A 85 9.00 -3.56 5.93
N GLN A 86 8.69 -4.82 6.23
CA GLN A 86 9.67 -5.83 6.62
C GLN A 86 10.45 -6.35 5.41
N TRP A 87 11.25 -5.48 4.80
CA TRP A 87 11.96 -5.76 3.54
C TRP A 87 12.86 -7.00 3.59
N SER A 88 13.38 -7.33 4.77
CA SER A 88 14.16 -8.55 4.98
C SER A 88 13.40 -9.83 4.66
N ASP A 89 12.07 -9.81 4.66
CA ASP A 89 11.25 -10.98 4.28
C ASP A 89 11.28 -11.25 2.76
N LEU A 90 11.55 -10.22 1.94
CA LEU A 90 11.79 -10.36 0.49
C LEU A 90 13.25 -10.66 0.15
N ASP A 91 14.16 -10.44 1.10
CA ASP A 91 15.61 -10.62 0.91
C ASP A 91 16.08 -12.02 1.29
N LYS A 92 15.16 -12.88 1.73
CA LYS A 92 15.38 -14.31 1.99
C LYS A 92 15.60 -15.10 0.71
#